data_AF-A0A946MGU4-F1
#
_entry.id   AF-A0A946MGU4-F1
#
_cell.length_a   1.000
_cell.length_b   1.000
_cell.length_c   1.000
_cell.angle_alpha   90.00
_cell.angle_beta   90.00
_cell.angle_gamma   90.00
#
_symmetry.space_group_name_H-M   'P 1'
#
loop_
_entity.id
_entity.type
_entity.pdbx_description
1 polymer ?
#
loop_
_entity_poly.entity_id
_entity_poly.type
_entity_poly.pdbx_seq_one_letter_code
_entity_poly.pdbx_strand_id
1 'polypeptide(L)' 'MMDNQLLQTPLYQWHVDQGARMVDFANWSMPIQYQSIVQEHQATRSAVTMFDVSHMGRIRF' A
#
# COMPACT_ATOMS: atom_id res chain seq x y z
N MET A 1 5.54 23.32 13.37
CA MET A 1 5.78 22.14 12.53
C MET A 1 4.42 21.55 12.27
N MET A 2 3.88 21.63 11.05
CA MET A 2 2.62 20.93 10.78
C MET A 2 2.95 19.44 10.78
N ASP A 3 2.41 18.70 11.74
CA ASP A 3 2.32 17.24 11.65
C ASP A 3 1.46 16.96 10.41
N ASN A 4 2.11 16.76 9.27
CA ASN A 4 1.40 16.48 8.03
C ASN A 4 0.92 15.04 8.10
N GLN A 5 -0.31 14.85 8.54
CA GLN A 5 -0.95 13.54 8.58
C GLN A 5 -0.89 12.91 7.17
N LEU A 6 -0.32 11.71 7.08
CA LEU A 6 -0.22 10.99 5.82
C LEU A 6 -1.62 10.72 5.24
N LEU A 7 -1.75 10.86 3.91
CA LEU A 7 -2.97 10.50 3.20
C LEU A 7 -3.22 8.98 3.29
N GLN A 8 -4.48 8.57 3.29
CA GLN A 8 -4.88 7.17 3.47
C GLN A 8 -5.73 6.71 2.29
N THR A 9 -5.47 5.50 1.77
CA THR A 9 -6.31 4.89 0.75
C THR A 9 -7.62 4.39 1.37
N PRO A 10 -8.67 4.11 0.56
CA PRO A 10 -9.89 3.49 1.06
C PRO A 10 -9.69 2.13 1.75
N LEU A 11 -8.56 1.46 1.49
CA LEU A 11 -8.20 0.16 2.07
C LEU A 11 -7.22 0.28 3.26
N TYR A 12 -6.93 1.51 3.75
CA TYR A 12 -5.97 1.73 4.83
C TYR A 12 -6.22 0.85 6.06
N GLN A 13 -7.45 0.84 6.58
CA GLN A 13 -7.76 0.06 7.79
C GLN A 13 -7.57 -1.44 7.55
N TRP A 14 -7.93 -1.93 6.36
CA TRP A 14 -7.71 -3.33 5.99
C TRP A 14 -6.22 -3.67 6.01
N HIS A 15 -5.34 -2.79 5.51
CA HIS A 15 -3.89 -3.02 5.56
C HIS A 15 -3.37 -3.10 7.00
N VAL A 16 -3.83 -2.20 7.88
CA VAL A 16 -3.47 -2.20 9.30
C VAL A 16 -3.93 -3.49 9.99
N ASP A 17 -5.17 -3.90 9.75
CA ASP A 17 -5.76 -5.11 10.35
C ASP A 17 -5.08 -6.40 9.86
N GLN A 18 -4.53 -6.39 8.64
CA GLN A 18 -3.73 -7.50 8.10
C GLN A 18 -2.24 -7.47 8.52
N GLY A 19 -1.84 -6.52 9.39
CA GLY A 19 -0.47 -6.44 9.89
C GLY A 19 0.54 -5.97 8.85
N ALA A 20 0.10 -5.23 7.83
CA ALA A 20 1.01 -4.68 6.83
C ALA A 20 2.02 -3.73 7.47
N ARG A 21 3.26 -3.75 6.96
CA ARG A 21 4.25 -2.71 7.30
C ARG A 21 3.88 -1.43 6.56
N MET A 22 3.31 -0.47 7.28
CA MET A 22 2.93 0.83 6.73
C MET A 22 4.13 1.79 6.68
N VAL A 23 4.29 2.49 5.57
CA VAL A 23 5.36 3.48 5.36
C VAL A 23 4.82 4.76 4.75
N ASP A 24 5.55 5.87 4.92
CA ASP A 24 5.35 7.08 4.12
C ASP A 24 5.87 6.83 2.71
N PHE A 25 4.94 6.79 1.75
CA PHE A 25 5.23 6.69 0.33
C PHE A 25 4.48 7.79 -0.41
N ALA A 26 5.23 8.76 -0.94
CA ALA A 26 4.68 9.91 -1.66
C ALA A 26 3.60 10.67 -0.86
N ASN A 27 3.79 10.83 0.46
CA ASN A 27 2.86 11.48 1.38
C ASN A 27 1.56 10.68 1.62
N TRP A 28 1.56 9.38 1.31
CA TRP A 28 0.52 8.40 1.66
C TRP A 28 1.04 7.37 2.66
N SER A 29 0.18 6.91 3.55
CA SER A 29 0.45 5.75 4.40
C SER A 29 0.12 4.47 3.64
N MET A 30 1.14 3.81 3.10
CA MET A 30 1.00 2.68 2.18
C MET A 30 1.61 1.39 2.74
N PRO A 31 1.04 0.21 2.43
CA PRO A 31 1.66 -1.08 2.78
C PRO A 31 2.87 -1.37 1.88
N ILE A 32 4.07 -1.54 2.46
CA ILE A 32 5.28 -1.94 1.71
C ILE A 32 5.44 -3.46 1.59
N GLN A 33 4.94 -4.21 2.57
CA GLN A 33 4.93 -5.68 2.60
C GLN A 33 3.95 -6.16 3.69
N TYR A 34 3.44 -7.39 3.55
CA TYR A 34 2.63 -8.10 4.56
C TYR A 34 3.40 -9.26 5.20
N GLN A 35 4.23 -9.96 4.41
CA GLN A 35 5.05 -11.08 4.88
C GLN A 35 6.52 -10.85 4.54
N SER A 36 6.84 -10.86 3.24
CA SER A 36 8.21 -10.73 2.73
C SER A 36 8.17 -10.25 1.29
N ILE A 37 8.98 -9.25 0.96
CA ILE A 37 9.09 -8.72 -0.41
C ILE A 37 9.42 -9.82 -1.41
N VAL A 38 10.35 -10.72 -1.07
CA VAL A 38 10.77 -11.81 -1.98
C VAL A 38 9.63 -12.82 -2.18
N GLN A 39 8.91 -13.17 -1.11
CA GLN A 39 7.81 -14.12 -1.17
C GLN A 39 6.62 -13.55 -1.97
N GLU A 40 6.26 -12.28 -1.73
CA GLU A 40 5.20 -11.59 -2.45
C GLU A 40 5.54 -11.40 -3.94
N HIS A 41 6.81 -11.11 -4.24
CA HIS A 41 7.31 -11.07 -5.61
C HIS A 41 7.18 -12.43 -6.30
N GLN A 42 7.62 -13.51 -5.65
CA GLN A 42 7.50 -14.87 -6.17
C GLN A 42 6.04 -15.26 -6.40
N ALA A 43 5.14 -14.98 -5.43
CA ALA A 43 3.71 -15.25 -5.55
C ALA A 43 3.09 -14.52 -6.77
N THR A 44 3.51 -13.27 -7.03
CA THR A 44 3.07 -12.52 -8.22
C THR A 44 3.50 -13.20 -9.52
N ARG A 45 4.65 -13.89 -9.52
CA ARG A 45 5.21 -14.55 -10.71
C ARG A 45 4.67 -15.95 -10.92
N SER A 46 4.37 -16.67 -9.85
CA SER A 46 3.98 -18.08 -9.91
C SER A 46 2.50 -18.33 -9.71
N ALA A 47 1.74 -17.36 -9.20
CA ALA A 47 0.33 -17.50 -8.86
C ALA A 47 -0.45 -16.18 -9.05
N VAL A 48 -0.97 -15.61 -7.97
CA VAL A 48 -1.80 -14.40 -7.97
C VAL A 48 -1.47 -13.53 -6.77
N THR A 49 -1.55 -12.21 -6.97
CA THR A 49 -1.38 -11.20 -5.94
C THR A 49 -2.35 -10.04 -6.17
N MET A 50 -2.61 -9.28 -5.11
CA MET A 50 -3.47 -8.09 -5.12
C MET A 50 -2.68 -6.89 -4.62
N PHE A 51 -2.77 -5.77 -5.33
CA PHE A 51 -2.09 -4.53 -4.98
C PHE A 51 -3.11 -3.40 -4.82
N ASP A 52 -2.95 -2.59 -3.77
CA ASP A 52 -3.70 -1.34 -3.62
C ASP A 52 -2.97 -0.21 -4.34
N VAL A 53 -3.46 0.15 -5.52
CA VAL A 53 -2.94 1.27 -6.34
C VAL A 53 -3.83 2.52 -6.24
N SER A 54 -4.68 2.61 -5.23
CA SER A 54 -5.69 3.69 -5.11
C SER A 54 -5.09 5.08 -4.88
N HIS A 55 -3.81 5.16 -4.49
CA HIS A 55 -3.06 6.42 -4.36
C HIS A 55 -2.70 7.06 -5.72
N MET A 56 -2.89 6.33 -6.83
CA MET A 56 -2.56 6.80 -8.17
C MET A 56 -3.52 7.89 -8.64
N GLY A 57 -2.98 8.91 -9.31
CA GLY A 57 -3.77 9.96 -9.95
C GLY A 57 -4.66 9.40 -11.07
N ARG A 58 -5.90 9.87 -11.15
CA ARG A 58 -6.87 9.53 -12.20
C ARG A 58 -7.30 10.81 -12.92
N ILE A 59 -7.01 10.90 -14.22
CA ILE A 59 -7.26 12.10 -15.03
C ILE A 59 -8.30 11.78 -16.12
N ARG A 60 -9.22 12.70 -16.39
CA ARG A 60 -10.20 12.63 -17.49
C ARG A 60 -10.28 14.00 -18.17
N PHE A 61 -10.45 14.01 -19.49
CA PHE A 61 -10.51 15.20 -20.34
C PHE A 61 -11.85 15.25 -21.07
#